data_AF-W2TRY6-F1
#
_entry.id   AF-W2TRY6-F1
#
_cell.length_a   1.000
_cell.length_b   1.000
_cell.length_c   1.000
_cell.angle_alpha   90.00
_cell.angle_beta   90.00
_cell.angle_gamma   90.00
#
_symmetry.space_group_name_H-M   'P 1'
#
loop_
_entity.id
_entity.type
_entity.pdbx_description
1 polymer ?
#
loop_
_entity_poly.entity_id
_entity_poly.type
_entity_poly.pdbx_seq_one_letter_code
_entity_poly.pdbx_strand_id
1 'polypeptide(L)'
;MPLSRNPGTSDSTFLIAETDFGLNMMRQAPATESLVVSPISVIFALGMIQLGAKGKTKTQINQLISKESSDTDIINYYSNLSSQIQNATNGVSTRIANGFFLNKQFAISDQYRGDIAKKYAALIQSVDFTNQQQAAEITFMNDFGVYRLYTEDQDVQVLSLSYKDPSYAFNIFLPKQK
;
A
#
# COMPACT_ATOMS: atom_id res chain seq x y z
N MET A 1 -15.24 2.45 24.39
CA MET A 1 -15.38 1.03 23.96
C MET A 1 -14.11 0.64 23.23
N PRO A 2 -13.33 -0.35 23.68
CA PRO A 2 -12.21 -0.83 22.90
C PRO A 2 -12.72 -1.75 21.79
N LEU A 3 -12.25 -1.52 20.57
CA LEU A 3 -12.51 -2.39 19.43
C LEU A 3 -11.81 -3.73 19.67
N SER A 4 -12.58 -4.77 19.92
CA SER A 4 -12.11 -6.15 19.85
C SER A 4 -11.89 -6.50 18.39
N ARG A 5 -10.65 -6.39 17.92
CA ARG A 5 -10.22 -6.98 16.65
C ARG A 5 -9.51 -8.27 17.03
N ASN A 6 -10.21 -9.39 16.92
CA ASN A 6 -9.62 -10.71 17.05
C ASN A 6 -9.02 -11.05 15.67
N PRO A 7 -7.70 -10.94 15.44
CA PRO A 7 -7.16 -11.22 14.12
C PRO A 7 -7.17 -12.75 13.96
N GLY A 8 -7.96 -13.22 12.99
CA GLY A 8 -7.77 -14.59 12.49
C GLY A 8 -6.32 -14.74 12.03
N THR A 9 -5.78 -15.95 12.13
CA THR A 9 -4.40 -16.28 11.72
C THR A 9 -4.06 -15.84 10.29
N SER A 10 -5.06 -15.73 9.41
CA SER A 10 -4.91 -15.20 8.04
C SER A 10 -4.56 -13.71 8.00
N ASP A 11 -5.22 -12.87 8.79
CA ASP A 11 -5.03 -11.41 8.77
C ASP A 11 -3.63 -11.03 9.28
N SER A 12 -3.10 -11.78 10.25
CA SER A 12 -1.73 -11.59 10.73
C SER A 12 -0.68 -11.92 9.67
N THR A 13 -0.93 -12.90 8.80
CA THR A 13 0.02 -13.28 7.74
C THR A 13 0.16 -12.17 6.70
N PHE A 14 -0.94 -11.56 6.29
CA PHE A 14 -0.90 -10.44 5.34
C PHE A 14 -0.20 -9.22 5.94
N LEU A 15 -0.51 -8.85 7.19
CA LEU A 15 0.13 -7.71 7.84
C LEU A 15 1.64 -7.88 8.01
N ILE A 16 2.10 -9.09 8.32
CA ILE A 16 3.53 -9.42 8.39
C ILE A 16 4.17 -9.29 7.00
N ALA A 17 3.56 -9.87 5.97
CA ALA A 17 4.07 -9.78 4.61
C ALA A 17 4.16 -8.34 4.10
N GLU A 18 3.15 -7.51 4.38
CA GLU A 18 3.14 -6.08 4.04
C GLU A 18 4.26 -5.30 4.75
N THR A 19 4.44 -5.56 6.05
CA THR A 19 5.47 -4.91 6.86
C THR A 19 6.87 -5.32 6.40
N ASP A 20 7.10 -6.60 6.20
CA ASP A 20 8.38 -7.13 5.72
C ASP A 20 8.71 -6.60 4.33
N PHE A 21 7.72 -6.56 3.43
CA PHE A 21 7.89 -6.00 2.10
C PHE A 21 8.30 -4.52 2.16
N GLY A 22 7.62 -3.71 2.99
CA GLY A 22 7.96 -2.30 3.17
C GLY A 22 9.36 -2.08 3.73
N LEU A 23 9.73 -2.83 4.77
CA LEU A 23 11.07 -2.76 5.36
C LEU A 23 12.16 -3.18 4.37
N ASN A 24 11.92 -4.24 3.60
CA ASN A 24 12.85 -4.69 2.57
C ASN A 24 13.00 -3.66 1.44
N MET A 25 11.92 -2.98 1.04
CA MET A 25 11.96 -1.90 0.06
C MET A 25 12.82 -0.72 0.56
N MET A 26 12.67 -0.33 1.83
CA MET A 26 13.50 0.73 2.44
C MET A 26 14.98 0.35 2.49
N ARG A 27 15.30 -0.92 2.76
CA ARG A 27 16.69 -1.43 2.79
C ARG A 27 17.40 -1.41 1.43
N GLN A 28 16.67 -1.31 0.32
CA GLN A 28 17.28 -1.23 -1.02
C GLN A 28 17.83 0.18 -1.33
N ALA A 29 17.40 1.20 -0.60
CA ALA A 29 17.89 2.56 -0.82
C ALA A 29 19.19 2.83 -0.03
N PRO A 30 20.10 3.66 -0.57
CA PRO A 30 21.26 4.13 0.17
C PRO A 30 20.83 4.92 1.42
N ALA A 31 21.52 4.72 2.54
CA ALA A 31 21.27 5.46 3.78
C ALA A 31 21.58 6.98 3.68
N THR A 32 22.20 7.40 2.58
CA THR A 32 22.62 8.79 2.33
C THR A 32 21.55 9.63 1.64
N GLU A 33 20.45 9.03 1.20
CA GLU A 33 19.42 9.71 0.41
C GLU A 33 18.08 9.75 1.15
N SER A 34 17.31 10.82 0.95
CA SER A 34 15.94 10.89 1.42
C SER A 34 15.04 10.02 0.55
N LEU A 35 14.39 9.03 1.16
CA LEU A 35 13.49 8.11 0.48
C LEU A 35 12.07 8.24 1.05
N VAL A 36 11.09 8.40 0.16
CA VAL A 36 9.67 8.23 0.49
C VAL A 36 9.11 7.14 -0.42
N VAL A 37 8.52 6.11 0.19
CA VAL A 37 7.95 4.97 -0.53
C VAL A 37 6.57 4.64 -0.01
N SER A 38 5.72 4.09 -0.87
CA SER A 38 4.41 3.54 -0.51
C SER A 38 4.38 2.04 -0.81
N PRO A 39 4.80 1.18 0.15
CA PRO A 39 4.81 -0.27 -0.04
C PRO A 39 3.43 -0.83 -0.43
N ILE A 40 2.36 -0.33 0.19
CA ILE A 40 0.97 -0.74 -0.12
C ILE A 40 0.61 -0.46 -1.58
N SER A 41 1.01 0.69 -2.13
CA SER A 41 0.74 1.01 -3.55
C SER A 41 1.45 0.03 -4.49
N VAL A 42 2.67 -0.36 -4.16
CA VAL A 42 3.42 -1.37 -4.93
C VAL A 42 2.79 -2.75 -4.79
N ILE A 43 2.31 -3.12 -3.60
CA ILE A 43 1.58 -4.38 -3.38
C ILE A 43 0.28 -4.42 -4.17
N PHE A 44 -0.47 -3.32 -4.27
CA PHE A 44 -1.64 -3.25 -5.15
C PHE A 44 -1.28 -3.42 -6.62
N ALA A 45 -0.18 -2.81 -7.07
CA ALA A 45 0.33 -3.04 -8.43
C ALA A 45 0.66 -4.53 -8.66
N LEU A 46 1.31 -5.18 -7.70
CA LEU A 46 1.61 -6.61 -7.75
C LEU A 46 0.34 -7.47 -7.71
N GLY A 47 -0.67 -7.10 -6.90
CA GLY A 47 -1.96 -7.78 -6.85
C GLY A 47 -2.73 -7.71 -8.17
N MET A 48 -2.67 -6.56 -8.86
CA MET A 48 -3.20 -6.44 -10.22
C MET A 48 -2.46 -7.36 -11.20
N ILE A 49 -1.12 -7.39 -11.15
CA ILE A 49 -0.33 -8.30 -12.00
C ILE A 49 -0.64 -9.77 -11.68
N GLN A 50 -0.76 -10.12 -10.39
CA GLN A 50 -1.08 -11.46 -9.91
C GLN A 50 -2.39 -11.98 -10.51
N LEU A 51 -3.40 -11.10 -10.61
CA LEU A 51 -4.70 -11.41 -11.17
C LEU A 51 -4.63 -11.83 -12.65
N GLY A 52 -3.71 -11.23 -13.42
CA GLY A 52 -3.50 -11.54 -14.84
C GLY A 52 -2.40 -12.57 -15.12
N ALA A 53 -1.52 -12.81 -14.15
CA ALA A 53 -0.37 -13.70 -14.29
C ALA A 53 -0.76 -15.18 -14.25
N LYS A 54 0.12 -16.04 -14.77
CA LYS A 54 0.03 -17.50 -14.69
C LYS A 54 1.41 -18.10 -14.40
N GLY A 55 1.45 -19.35 -13.96
CA GLY A 55 2.70 -20.09 -13.75
C GLY A 55 3.65 -19.38 -12.79
N LYS A 56 4.94 -19.35 -13.15
CA LYS A 56 6.02 -18.86 -12.28
C LYS A 56 5.84 -17.42 -11.82
N THR A 57 5.39 -16.52 -12.71
CA THR A 57 5.17 -15.10 -12.38
C THR A 57 4.16 -14.96 -11.25
N LYS A 58 3.03 -15.69 -11.33
CA LYS A 58 2.02 -15.68 -10.27
C LYS A 58 2.59 -16.23 -8.97
N THR A 59 3.28 -17.37 -9.03
CA THR A 59 3.86 -18.01 -7.83
C THR A 59 4.85 -17.09 -7.11
N GLN A 60 5.72 -16.40 -7.84
CA GLN A 60 6.68 -15.46 -7.25
C GLN A 60 5.98 -14.27 -6.58
N ILE A 61 4.92 -13.74 -7.19
CA ILE A 61 4.14 -12.66 -6.59
C ILE A 61 3.43 -13.14 -5.32
N ASN A 62 2.76 -14.29 -5.36
CA ASN A 62 2.10 -14.87 -4.19
C ASN A 62 3.09 -15.06 -3.03
N GLN A 63 4.29 -15.60 -3.30
CA GLN A 63 5.33 -15.78 -2.28
C GLN A 63 5.76 -14.48 -1.61
N LEU A 64 5.70 -13.37 -2.34
CA LEU A 64 6.08 -12.06 -1.85
C LEU A 64 4.98 -11.39 -1.02
N ILE A 65 3.73 -11.45 -1.49
CA ILE A 65 2.63 -10.69 -0.88
C ILE A 65 1.83 -11.52 0.13
N SER A 66 1.79 -12.85 0.01
CA SER A 66 1.26 -13.77 1.03
C SER A 66 1.57 -15.24 0.70
N LYS A 67 2.68 -15.73 1.25
CA LYS A 67 3.29 -17.02 0.87
C LYS A 67 2.39 -18.24 1.06
N GLU A 68 1.52 -18.22 2.07
CA GLU A 68 0.72 -19.37 2.51
C GLU A 68 -0.78 -19.22 2.17
N SER A 69 -1.17 -18.17 1.45
CA SER A 69 -2.57 -17.89 1.12
C SER A 69 -2.95 -18.39 -0.28
N SER A 70 -4.22 -18.75 -0.45
CA SER A 70 -4.76 -19.07 -1.77
C SER A 70 -4.88 -17.80 -2.63
N ASP A 71 -4.92 -17.97 -3.96
CA ASP A 71 -5.18 -16.86 -4.90
C ASP A 71 -6.45 -16.09 -4.52
N THR A 72 -7.51 -16.81 -4.15
CA THR A 72 -8.80 -16.21 -3.77
C THR A 72 -8.68 -15.38 -2.50
N ASP A 73 -7.95 -15.85 -1.50
CA ASP A 73 -7.76 -15.14 -0.24
C ASP A 73 -6.91 -13.87 -0.44
N ILE A 74 -5.83 -13.98 -1.22
CA ILE A 74 -5.00 -12.84 -1.62
C ILE A 74 -5.84 -11.77 -2.31
N ILE A 75 -6.63 -12.18 -3.31
CA ILE A 75 -7.49 -11.28 -4.07
C ILE A 75 -8.52 -10.62 -3.16
N ASN A 76 -9.21 -11.38 -2.31
CA ASN A 76 -10.24 -10.86 -1.43
C ASN A 76 -9.67 -9.89 -0.38
N TYR A 77 -8.54 -10.24 0.22
CA TYR A 77 -7.86 -9.42 1.21
C TYR A 77 -7.49 -8.06 0.62
N TYR A 78 -6.74 -8.04 -0.48
CA TYR A 78 -6.28 -6.77 -1.08
C TYR A 78 -7.40 -5.97 -1.73
N SER A 79 -8.46 -6.61 -2.23
CA SER A 79 -9.65 -5.90 -2.70
C SER A 79 -10.36 -5.19 -1.55
N ASN A 80 -10.51 -5.87 -0.41
CA ASN A 80 -11.13 -5.30 0.78
C ASN A 80 -10.28 -4.17 1.36
N LEU A 81 -8.95 -4.34 1.42
CA LEU A 81 -8.04 -3.30 1.88
C LEU A 81 -8.10 -2.07 0.97
N SER A 82 -8.09 -2.25 -0.36
CA SER A 82 -8.24 -1.15 -1.31
C SER A 82 -9.55 -0.39 -1.12
N SER A 83 -10.66 -1.11 -0.93
CA SER A 83 -11.97 -0.51 -0.63
C SER A 83 -11.98 0.27 0.69
N GLN A 84 -11.38 -0.29 1.76
CA GLN A 84 -11.28 0.38 3.05
C GLN A 84 -10.49 1.69 2.96
N ILE A 85 -9.37 1.68 2.22
CA ILE A 85 -8.52 2.87 2.06
C ILE A 85 -9.24 3.96 1.26
N GLN A 86 -9.98 3.61 0.21
CA GLN A 86 -10.69 4.59 -0.63
C GLN A 86 -11.91 5.21 0.07
N ASN A 87 -12.55 4.45 0.96
CA ASN A 87 -13.76 4.89 1.67
C ASN A 87 -13.45 5.53 3.04
N ALA A 88 -12.19 5.78 3.36
CA ALA A 88 -11.79 6.51 4.57
C ALA A 88 -12.36 7.94 4.51
N THR A 89 -13.29 8.27 5.41
CA THR A 89 -14.17 9.45 5.28
C THR A 89 -13.93 10.54 6.34
N ASN A 90 -12.93 10.39 7.21
CA ASN A 90 -12.78 11.25 8.40
C ASN A 90 -11.54 12.16 8.38
N GLY A 91 -11.34 12.91 7.29
CA GLY A 91 -10.38 14.03 7.27
C GLY A 91 -8.94 13.66 6.92
N VAL A 92 -8.70 12.44 6.46
CA VAL A 92 -7.50 12.07 5.69
C VAL A 92 -7.94 11.89 4.24
N SER A 93 -7.32 12.62 3.30
CA SER A 93 -7.53 12.39 1.87
C SER A 93 -6.62 11.26 1.40
N THR A 94 -7.00 10.01 1.64
CA THR A 94 -6.23 8.86 1.13
C THR A 94 -6.64 8.55 -0.31
N ARG A 95 -5.99 9.22 -1.27
CA ARG A 95 -6.15 8.91 -2.69
C ARG A 95 -5.03 7.99 -3.14
N ILE A 96 -5.20 6.68 -3.01
CA ILE A 96 -4.36 5.72 -3.71
C ILE A 96 -4.87 5.61 -5.15
N ALA A 97 -4.29 6.41 -6.04
CA ALA A 97 -4.56 6.32 -7.47
C ALA A 97 -3.74 5.17 -8.07
N ASN A 98 -4.31 3.96 -8.11
CA ASN A 98 -3.73 2.85 -8.85
C ASN A 98 -3.95 3.11 -10.35
N GLY A 99 -2.91 3.54 -11.06
CA GLY A 99 -2.96 3.74 -12.51
C GLY A 99 -2.36 2.55 -13.25
N PHE A 100 -3.15 1.89 -14.10
CA PHE A 100 -2.64 0.87 -15.02
C PHE A 100 -2.58 1.44 -16.43
N PHE A 101 -1.36 1.82 -16.83
CA PHE A 101 -1.08 2.47 -18.10
C PHE A 101 -0.49 1.46 -19.07
N LEU A 102 -1.14 1.27 -20.21
CA LEU A 102 -0.70 0.30 -21.22
C LEU A 102 -0.48 0.93 -22.58
N ASN A 103 0.52 0.41 -23.25
CA ASN A 103 0.88 0.79 -24.61
C ASN A 103 -0.27 0.35 -25.54
N LYS A 104 -0.73 1.25 -26.41
CA LYS A 104 -1.81 1.02 -27.40
C LYS A 104 -1.61 -0.22 -28.28
N GLN A 105 -0.38 -0.73 -28.40
CA GLN A 105 -0.04 -1.90 -29.20
C GLN A 105 -0.49 -3.24 -28.60
N PHE A 106 -0.92 -3.28 -27.33
CA PHE A 106 -1.37 -4.51 -26.67
C PHE A 106 -2.86 -4.44 -26.31
N ALA A 107 -3.62 -5.44 -26.76
CA ALA A 107 -5.01 -5.62 -26.37
C ALA A 107 -5.09 -6.29 -25.00
N ILE A 108 -5.94 -5.75 -24.13
CA ILE A 108 -6.21 -6.29 -22.80
C ILE A 108 -7.52 -7.07 -22.86
N SER A 109 -7.58 -8.23 -22.20
CA SER A 109 -8.86 -8.92 -22.00
C SER A 109 -9.86 -8.04 -21.24
N ASP A 110 -11.07 -7.91 -21.76
CA ASP A 110 -12.16 -7.16 -21.12
C ASP A 110 -12.48 -7.69 -19.72
N GLN A 111 -12.36 -9.01 -19.52
CA GLN A 111 -12.53 -9.62 -18.21
C GLN A 111 -11.49 -9.09 -17.21
N TYR A 112 -10.22 -9.10 -17.60
CA TYR A 112 -9.15 -8.60 -16.74
C TYR A 112 -9.31 -7.10 -16.44
N ARG A 113 -9.72 -6.30 -17.44
CA ARG A 113 -10.05 -4.88 -17.23
C ARG A 113 -11.17 -4.72 -16.19
N GLY A 114 -12.26 -5.47 -16.34
CA GLY A 114 -13.38 -5.43 -15.40
C GLY A 114 -12.96 -5.81 -13.98
N ASP A 115 -12.13 -6.84 -13.84
CA ASP A 115 -11.70 -7.33 -12.55
C ASP A 115 -10.79 -6.33 -11.81
N ILE A 116 -9.77 -5.75 -12.46
CA ILE A 116 -8.88 -4.79 -11.79
C ILE A 116 -9.57 -3.47 -11.47
N ALA A 117 -10.50 -3.02 -12.32
CA ALA A 117 -11.32 -1.84 -12.05
C ALA A 117 -12.22 -2.06 -10.83
N LYS A 118 -12.86 -3.24 -10.72
CA LYS A 118 -13.75 -3.56 -9.61
C LYS A 118 -13.01 -3.81 -8.29
N LYS A 119 -11.87 -4.51 -8.34
CA LYS A 119 -11.16 -4.99 -7.15
C LYS A 119 -10.17 -3.97 -6.57
N TYR A 120 -9.57 -3.14 -7.42
CA TYR A 120 -8.52 -2.21 -7.00
C TYR A 120 -8.85 -0.75 -7.27
N ALA A 121 -10.05 -0.45 -7.78
CA ALA A 121 -10.44 0.85 -8.34
C ALA A 121 -9.38 1.43 -9.29
N ALA A 122 -8.74 0.54 -10.05
CA ALA A 122 -7.66 0.93 -10.93
C ALA A 122 -8.20 1.81 -12.07
N LEU A 123 -7.56 2.96 -12.27
CA LEU A 123 -7.75 3.75 -13.48
C LEU A 123 -7.01 3.05 -14.63
N ILE A 124 -7.77 2.54 -15.61
CA ILE A 124 -7.20 1.87 -16.78
C ILE A 124 -7.16 2.85 -17.94
N GLN A 125 -5.97 3.31 -18.31
CA GLN A 125 -5.78 4.20 -19.44
C GLN A 125 -4.82 3.59 -20.47
N SER A 126 -5.23 3.63 -21.75
CA SER A 126 -4.32 3.34 -22.85
C SER A 126 -3.58 4.63 -23.18
N VAL A 127 -2.27 4.64 -22.93
CA VAL A 127 -1.44 5.84 -23.04
C VAL A 127 -0.45 5.65 -24.18
N ASP A 128 -0.24 6.74 -24.92
CA ASP A 128 0.81 6.84 -25.91
C ASP A 128 2.10 7.24 -25.19
N PHE A 129 3.02 6.29 -24.98
CA PHE A 129 4.27 6.54 -24.24
C PHE A 129 5.26 7.44 -25.01
N THR A 130 4.87 7.95 -26.18
CA THR A 130 5.66 8.90 -26.98
C THR A 130 5.53 10.35 -26.52
N ASN A 131 4.62 10.67 -25.59
CA ASN A 131 4.37 12.03 -25.12
C ASN A 131 4.45 12.13 -23.59
N GLN A 132 5.57 12.64 -23.07
CA GLN A 132 5.82 12.80 -21.63
C GLN A 132 5.24 14.13 -21.14
N GLN A 133 4.07 14.13 -20.49
CA GLN A 133 3.71 15.20 -19.54
C GLN A 133 2.46 14.87 -18.71
N GLN A 134 2.63 14.74 -17.39
CA GLN A 134 1.96 15.48 -16.30
C GLN A 134 2.03 14.69 -14.99
N ALA A 135 2.50 15.35 -13.92
CA ALA A 135 2.45 14.86 -12.55
C ALA A 135 1.37 15.62 -11.78
N ALA A 136 0.65 14.93 -10.89
CA ALA A 136 -0.39 15.50 -10.03
C ALA A 136 0.17 15.80 -8.62
N GLU A 137 -0.30 16.89 -8.03
CA GLU A 137 0.13 17.40 -6.72
C GLU A 137 -0.88 17.01 -5.61
N ILE A 138 -0.41 16.72 -4.38
CA ILE A 138 -1.24 16.35 -3.22
C ILE A 138 -0.78 17.12 -1.96
N THR A 139 -1.73 17.61 -1.16
CA THR A 139 -1.53 18.38 0.09
C THR A 139 -1.73 17.51 1.35
N PHE A 140 -0.93 17.71 2.41
CA PHE A 140 -1.12 17.02 3.72
C PHE A 140 -1.00 17.95 4.97
N MET A 141 -1.81 17.62 6.00
CA MET A 141 -1.85 18.02 7.44
C MET A 141 -2.53 19.35 7.86
N ASN A 142 -3.30 19.31 8.97
CA ASN A 142 -4.12 20.43 9.49
C ASN A 142 -4.38 20.40 11.04
N ASP A 143 -3.48 19.87 11.88
CA ASP A 143 -3.68 19.85 13.36
C ASP A 143 -2.53 20.49 14.16
N PHE A 144 -2.88 21.26 15.20
CA PHE A 144 -1.97 21.95 16.13
C PHE A 144 -2.35 21.65 17.59
N GLY A 145 -1.37 21.29 18.44
CA GLY A 145 -1.50 21.35 19.91
C GLY A 145 -1.99 20.08 20.66
N VAL A 146 -1.82 18.88 20.12
CA VAL A 146 -2.29 17.62 20.75
C VAL A 146 -1.18 16.89 21.52
N TYR A 147 -1.50 16.21 22.63
CA TYR A 147 -0.60 15.27 23.32
C TYR A 147 -0.25 14.10 22.38
N ARG A 148 1.04 13.89 22.15
CA ARG A 148 1.55 12.89 21.21
C ARG A 148 1.99 11.63 21.94
N LEU A 149 1.71 10.47 21.36
CA LEU A 149 2.16 9.19 21.91
C LEU A 149 3.67 9.05 21.65
N TYR A 150 4.42 8.78 22.71
CA TYR A 150 5.87 8.68 22.74
C TYR A 150 6.30 7.37 23.39
N THR A 151 7.28 6.69 22.80
CA THR A 151 7.96 5.54 23.40
C THR A 151 9.43 5.53 22.97
N GLU A 152 10.30 4.89 23.74
CA GLU A 152 11.73 4.84 23.45
C GLU A 152 12.37 3.53 23.96
N ASP A 153 13.43 3.09 23.28
CA ASP A 153 14.32 2.01 23.73
C ASP A 153 15.78 2.49 23.80
N GLN A 154 16.76 1.58 23.79
CA GLN A 154 18.17 1.93 23.87
C GLN A 154 18.71 2.60 22.59
N ASP A 155 18.10 2.35 21.44
CA ASP A 155 18.63 2.75 20.13
C ASP A 155 17.75 3.82 19.44
N VAL A 156 16.44 3.87 19.73
CA VAL A 156 15.48 4.70 18.99
C VAL A 156 14.43 5.35 19.92
N GLN A 157 13.99 6.54 19.54
CA GLN A 157 12.80 7.22 20.05
C GLN A 157 11.71 7.18 18.98
N VAL A 158 10.47 6.89 19.37
CA VAL A 158 9.32 6.80 18.46
C VAL A 158 8.26 7.82 18.87
N LEU A 159 7.86 8.64 17.91
CA LEU A 159 6.78 9.62 18.05
C LEU A 159 5.65 9.26 17.08
N SER A 160 4.46 9.01 17.62
CA SER A 160 3.26 8.76 16.81
C SER A 160 2.39 10.01 16.74
N LEU A 161 2.13 10.48 15.52
CA LEU A 161 1.26 11.60 15.21
C LEU A 161 -0.04 11.06 14.59
N SER A 162 -1.11 10.96 15.36
CA SER A 162 -2.41 10.55 14.84
C SER A 162 -2.94 11.59 13.84
N TYR A 163 -3.53 11.12 12.75
CA TYR A 163 -4.28 11.99 11.84
C TYR A 163 -5.70 12.23 12.38
N LYS A 164 -6.45 13.11 11.71
CA LYS A 164 -7.87 13.38 12.02
C LYS A 164 -8.75 12.13 11.93
N ASP A 165 -8.41 11.20 11.03
CA ASP A 165 -8.96 9.85 11.04
C ASP A 165 -8.10 8.99 11.99
N PRO A 166 -8.67 8.46 13.10
CA PRO A 166 -7.93 7.71 14.10
C PRO A 166 -7.43 6.34 13.58
N SER A 167 -7.85 5.93 12.39
CA SER A 167 -7.35 4.72 11.72
C SER A 167 -5.93 4.90 11.16
N TYR A 168 -5.42 6.13 11.11
CA TYR A 168 -4.10 6.47 10.57
C TYR A 168 -3.25 7.24 11.58
N ALA A 169 -1.95 6.95 11.58
CA ALA A 169 -0.95 7.71 12.30
C ALA A 169 0.35 7.81 11.49
N PHE A 170 1.06 8.92 11.62
CA PHE A 170 2.41 9.09 11.12
C PHE A 170 3.42 8.80 12.24
N ASN A 171 4.25 7.78 12.07
CA ASN A 171 5.24 7.38 13.07
C ASN A 171 6.62 7.88 12.65
N ILE A 172 7.29 8.60 13.54
CA ILE A 172 8.65 9.11 13.36
C ILE A 172 9.58 8.31 14.27
N PHE A 173 10.57 7.65 13.68
CA PHE A 173 11.61 6.91 14.38
C PHE A 173 12.90 7.75 14.35
N LEU A 174 13.40 8.14 15.53
CA LEU A 174 14.60 8.97 15.70
C LEU A 174 15.68 8.16 16.41
N PRO A 175 16.82 7.87 15.77
CA PRO A 175 17.93 7.20 16.44
C PRO A 175 18.45 8.03 17.61
N LYS A 176 18.69 7.39 18.75
CA LYS A 176 19.46 7.98 19.84
C LYS A 176 20.91 8.01 19.40
N GLN A 177 21.53 9.20 19.37
CA GLN A 177 22.96 9.29 19.12
C GLN A 177 23.69 8.44 20.17
N LYS A 178 24.59 7.56 19.71
CA LYS A 178 25.61 6.98 20.59
C LYS A 178 26.73 7.98 20.82
#